data_AF-A0A7I7JZ02-F1
#
_entry.id   AF-A0A7I7JZ02-F1
#
_cell.length_a   1.000
_cell.length_b   1.000
_cell.length_c   1.000
_cell.angle_alpha   90.00
_cell.angle_beta   90.00
_cell.angle_gamma   90.00
#
_symmetry.space_group_name_H-M   'P 1'
#
loop_
_entity.id
_entity.type
_entity.pdbx_description
1 polymer ?
#
loop_
_entity_poly.entity_id
_entity_poly.type
_entity_poly.pdbx_seq_one_letter_code
_entity_poly.pdbx_strand_id
1 'polypeptide(L)'
;MAYVRTVKTASGATAVQIVWSNRRGSRTIEHVGSAHDEAELAALKAAAAERLAGNQAVLDLDVNAPAGSEPLPITSTRMTHLWDALCAVYRTLGFESAAKGDNVFRDLVLARIIEPSSKIDVARVLTEVCVEPASYATVKRRLPSYATPQWRQALAAASARRAGLGPASLVLFDVSTLYFRNRCR
;
A
#
# COMPACT_ATOMS: atom_id res chain seq x y z
N MET A 1 -6.93 -2.54 12.76
CA MET A 1 -7.89 -2.78 11.65
C MET A 1 -8.85 -3.87 12.08
N ALA A 2 -10.15 -3.69 11.85
CA ALA A 2 -11.18 -4.65 12.27
C ALA A 2 -11.79 -5.35 11.04
N TYR A 3 -12.10 -6.64 11.16
CA TYR A 3 -12.69 -7.41 10.07
C TYR A 3 -13.62 -8.52 10.58
N VAL A 4 -14.61 -8.90 9.77
CA VAL A 4 -15.53 -10.01 10.06
C VAL A 4 -14.91 -11.33 9.63
N ARG A 5 -15.00 -12.36 10.48
CA ARG A 5 -14.66 -13.74 10.12
C ARG A 5 -15.79 -14.70 10.48
N THR A 6 -15.80 -15.85 9.83
CA THR A 6 -16.69 -16.96 10.14
C THR A 6 -15.91 -18.18 10.60
N VAL A 7 -16.39 -18.88 11.64
CA VAL A 7 -15.75 -20.07 12.19
C VAL A 7 -16.78 -21.19 12.35
N LYS A 8 -16.45 -22.40 11.90
CA LYS A 8 -17.28 -23.59 12.16
C LYS A 8 -17.13 -24.01 13.62
N THR A 9 -18.25 -24.12 14.31
CA THR A 9 -18.31 -24.55 15.71
C THR A 9 -18.45 -26.07 15.82
N ALA A 10 -18.14 -26.63 16.99
CA ALA A 10 -18.26 -28.06 17.25
C ALA A 10 -19.71 -28.58 17.12
N SER A 11 -20.71 -27.71 17.24
CA SER A 11 -22.14 -28.02 17.06
C SER A 11 -22.61 -27.95 15.60
N GLY A 12 -21.72 -27.71 14.64
CA GLY A 12 -22.05 -27.59 13.20
C GLY A 12 -22.52 -26.19 12.77
N ALA A 13 -22.83 -25.30 13.71
CA ALA A 13 -23.20 -23.91 13.43
C ALA A 13 -22.00 -23.08 12.94
N THR A 14 -22.28 -22.01 12.21
CA THR A 14 -21.28 -21.06 11.70
C THR A 14 -21.28 -19.79 12.56
N ALA A 15 -20.28 -19.63 13.42
CA ALA A 15 -20.13 -18.43 14.24
C ALA A 15 -19.60 -17.25 13.40
N VAL A 16 -20.24 -16.09 13.52
CA VAL A 16 -19.78 -14.82 12.94
C VAL A 16 -19.12 -13.99 14.03
N GLN A 17 -17.90 -13.51 13.78
CA GLN A 17 -17.08 -12.79 14.76
C GLN A 17 -16.47 -11.53 14.15
N ILE A 18 -16.35 -10.47 14.94
CA ILE A 18 -15.59 -9.27 14.56
C ILE A 18 -14.24 -9.33 15.28
N VAL A 19 -13.17 -9.31 14.50
CA VAL A 19 -11.80 -9.31 15.02
C VAL A 19 -11.25 -7.90 15.00
N TRP A 20 -10.95 -7.36 16.16
CA TRP A 20 -10.31 -6.06 16.35
C TRP A 20 -8.79 -6.24 16.51
N SER A 21 -8.00 -5.78 15.53
CA SER A 21 -6.54 -5.74 15.63
C SER A 21 -6.05 -4.34 16.00
N ASN A 22 -5.27 -4.22 17.08
CA ASN A 22 -4.59 -2.98 17.45
C ASN A 22 -3.10 -3.01 17.03
N ARG A 23 -2.49 -1.85 16.78
CA ARG A 23 -1.11 -1.70 16.26
C ARG A 23 0.00 -2.37 17.13
N ARG A 24 -0.32 -2.80 18.35
CA ARG A 24 0.58 -3.50 19.28
C ARG A 24 0.39 -5.03 19.33
N GLY A 25 -0.36 -5.63 18.39
CA GLY A 25 -0.47 -7.09 18.25
C GLY A 25 -1.55 -7.76 19.12
N SER A 26 -2.23 -7.02 20.01
CA SER A 26 -3.42 -7.54 20.71
C SER A 26 -4.61 -7.66 19.76
N ARG A 27 -5.31 -8.80 19.84
CA ARG A 27 -6.51 -9.11 19.07
C ARG A 27 -7.68 -9.31 20.03
N THR A 28 -8.67 -8.44 19.96
CA THR A 28 -9.95 -8.63 20.68
C THR A 28 -10.95 -9.23 19.70
N ILE A 29 -11.63 -10.30 20.08
CA ILE A 29 -12.61 -10.98 19.25
C ILE A 29 -13.98 -10.79 19.89
N GLU A 30 -14.87 -10.13 19.17
CA GLU A 30 -16.28 -9.99 19.53
C GLU A 30 -17.09 -11.07 18.79
N HIS A 31 -17.95 -11.78 19.52
CA HIS A 31 -18.85 -12.78 18.95
C HIS A 31 -20.20 -12.11 18.64
N VAL A 32 -20.62 -12.18 17.37
CA VAL A 32 -21.86 -11.56 16.89
C VAL A 32 -23.04 -12.53 17.00
N GLY A 33 -22.82 -13.81 16.67
CA GLY A 33 -23.83 -14.87 16.74
C GLY A 33 -23.38 -16.15 16.03
N SER A 34 -24.23 -17.18 16.03
CA SER A 34 -24.00 -18.45 15.32
C SER A 34 -25.19 -18.76 14.41
N ALA A 35 -24.92 -18.99 13.13
CA ALA A 35 -25.93 -19.32 12.13
C ALA A 35 -26.04 -20.83 11.91
N HIS A 36 -27.27 -21.33 11.81
CA HIS A 36 -27.59 -22.71 11.48
C HIS A 36 -28.00 -22.90 10.02
N ASP A 37 -28.37 -21.82 9.33
CA ASP A 37 -28.65 -21.81 7.89
C ASP A 37 -27.97 -20.62 7.16
N GLU A 38 -28.17 -20.54 5.84
CA GLU A 38 -27.55 -19.51 5.00
C GLU A 38 -28.19 -18.12 5.18
N ALA A 39 -29.49 -18.06 5.49
CA ALA A 39 -30.21 -16.81 5.69
C ALA A 39 -29.78 -16.12 6.98
N GLU A 40 -29.69 -16.88 8.08
CA GLU A 40 -29.14 -16.44 9.35
C GLU A 40 -27.68 -15.99 9.20
N LEU A 41 -26.87 -16.71 8.40
CA LEU A 41 -25.48 -16.35 8.16
C LEU A 41 -25.37 -15.00 7.42
N ALA A 42 -26.23 -14.76 6.44
CA ALA A 42 -26.30 -13.50 5.71
C ALA A 42 -26.72 -12.34 6.64
N ALA A 43 -27.74 -12.55 7.48
CA ALA A 43 -28.21 -11.57 8.44
C ALA A 43 -27.13 -11.21 9.48
N LEU A 44 -26.43 -12.21 10.04
CA LEU A 44 -25.35 -12.00 11.00
C LEU A 44 -24.13 -11.29 10.37
N LYS A 45 -23.82 -11.55 9.10
CA LYS A 45 -22.77 -10.82 8.37
C LYS A 45 -23.15 -9.37 8.13
N ALA A 46 -24.41 -9.09 7.78
CA ALA A 46 -24.92 -7.73 7.60
C ALA A 46 -24.85 -6.95 8.91
N ALA A 47 -25.34 -7.51 10.01
CA ALA A 47 -25.26 -6.89 11.34
C ALA A 47 -23.80 -6.64 11.79
N ALA A 48 -22.88 -7.57 11.48
CA ALA A 48 -21.46 -7.38 11.78
C ALA A 48 -20.83 -6.24 10.94
N ALA A 49 -21.24 -6.09 9.68
CA ALA A 49 -20.81 -5.01 8.80
C ALA A 49 -21.35 -3.65 9.26
N GLU A 50 -22.61 -3.58 9.67
CA GLU A 50 -23.21 -2.37 10.25
C GLU A 50 -22.47 -1.92 11.52
N ARG A 51 -22.11 -2.85 12.42
CA ARG A 51 -21.31 -2.53 13.62
C ARG A 51 -19.92 -2.01 13.28
N LEU A 52 -19.28 -2.52 12.23
CA LEU A 52 -18.00 -2.00 11.74
C LEU A 52 -18.14 -0.60 11.14
N ALA A 53 -19.24 -0.35 10.42
CA ALA A 53 -19.54 0.94 9.82
C ALA A 53 -19.93 2.01 10.87
N GLY A 54 -20.67 1.64 11.92
CA GLY A 54 -21.07 2.57 12.99
C GLY A 54 -19.90 3.15 13.80
N ASN A 55 -18.72 2.54 13.73
CA ASN A 55 -17.48 3.10 14.29
C ASN A 55 -16.78 4.11 13.35
N GLN A 56 -17.29 4.31 12.14
CA GLN A 56 -16.98 5.47 11.30
C GLN A 56 -18.15 6.45 11.44
N ALA A 57 -17.89 7.62 12.04
CA ALA A 57 -18.87 8.68 12.03
C ALA A 57 -19.22 9.02 10.58
N VAL A 58 -20.52 9.02 10.25
CA VAL A 58 -21.01 9.56 8.99
C VAL A 58 -20.59 11.04 8.97
N LEU A 59 -19.83 11.42 7.94
CA LEU A 59 -19.48 12.82 7.74
C LEU A 59 -20.75 13.55 7.28
N ASP A 60 -21.42 14.20 8.22
CA ASP A 60 -22.59 15.00 7.94
C ASP A 60 -22.16 16.29 7.23
N LEU A 61 -22.36 16.31 5.90
CA LEU A 61 -21.96 17.42 5.04
C LEU A 61 -23.12 18.39 4.75
N ASP A 62 -24.24 18.31 5.48
CA ASP A 62 -25.48 19.06 5.18
C ASP A 62 -25.94 18.90 3.71
N VAL A 63 -25.58 17.78 3.07
CA VAL A 63 -25.98 17.48 1.69
C VAL A 63 -27.25 16.64 1.73
N ASN A 64 -28.39 17.26 1.43
CA ASN A 64 -29.65 16.55 1.25
C ASN A 64 -29.56 15.63 0.02
N ALA A 65 -29.26 14.35 0.24
CA ALA A 65 -29.24 13.37 -0.82
C ALA A 65 -30.67 13.07 -1.31
N PRO A 66 -30.93 13.02 -2.63
CA PRO A 66 -32.26 12.72 -3.16
C PRO A 66 -32.71 11.31 -2.76
N ALA A 67 -34.02 11.13 -2.53
CA ALA A 67 -34.61 9.84 -2.17
C ALA A 67 -34.27 8.78 -3.25
N GLY A 68 -33.63 7.69 -2.84
CA GLY A 68 -33.09 6.65 -3.74
C GLY A 68 -31.57 6.67 -3.90
N SER A 69 -30.85 7.54 -3.19
CA SER A 69 -29.39 7.49 -3.10
C SER A 69 -28.93 6.33 -2.20
N GLU A 70 -29.02 5.10 -2.69
CA GLU A 70 -28.21 4.03 -2.10
C GLU A 70 -26.73 4.40 -2.29
N PRO A 71 -25.87 4.17 -1.29
CA PRO A 71 -24.43 4.42 -1.42
C PRO A 71 -23.89 3.67 -2.65
N LEU A 72 -23.45 4.43 -3.66
CA LEU A 72 -22.82 3.83 -4.82
C LEU A 72 -21.56 3.10 -4.36
N PRO A 73 -21.35 1.83 -4.76
CA PRO A 73 -20.15 1.11 -4.39
C PRO A 73 -18.93 1.83 -4.99
N ILE A 74 -17.99 2.22 -4.15
CA ILE A 74 -16.68 2.68 -4.61
C ILE A 74 -15.99 1.47 -5.27
N THR A 75 -15.93 1.47 -6.59
CA THR A 75 -15.32 0.37 -7.37
C THR A 75 -13.80 0.37 -7.28
N SER A 76 -13.19 1.54 -7.04
CA SER A 76 -11.76 1.69 -6.79
C SER A 76 -11.46 3.06 -6.16
N THR A 77 -10.35 3.13 -5.41
CA THR A 77 -9.79 4.38 -4.89
C THR A 77 -8.37 4.50 -5.43
N ARG A 78 -8.04 5.61 -6.11
CA ARG A 78 -6.71 5.83 -6.69
C ARG A 78 -5.94 6.84 -5.87
N MET A 79 -4.68 6.54 -5.53
CA MET A 79 -3.75 7.46 -4.88
C MET A 79 -3.10 8.42 -5.90
N THR A 80 -3.89 9.05 -6.78
CA THR A 80 -3.41 9.84 -7.92
C THR A 80 -2.47 10.97 -7.48
N HIS A 81 -2.87 11.74 -6.46
CA HIS A 81 -2.07 12.86 -5.98
C HIS A 81 -0.73 12.44 -5.39
N LEU A 82 -0.68 11.30 -4.69
CA LEU A 82 0.58 10.75 -4.16
C LEU A 82 1.52 10.40 -5.31
N TRP A 83 1.01 9.64 -6.28
CA TRP A 83 1.80 9.20 -7.42
C TRP A 83 2.30 10.37 -8.28
N ASP A 84 1.42 11.33 -8.58
CA ASP A 84 1.73 12.50 -9.39
C ASP A 84 2.75 13.42 -8.69
N ALA A 85 2.62 13.62 -7.37
CA ALA A 85 3.58 14.38 -6.59
C ALA A 85 4.96 13.71 -6.59
N LEU A 86 5.02 12.40 -6.38
CA LEU A 86 6.26 11.63 -6.45
C LEU A 86 6.90 11.68 -7.85
N CYS A 87 6.10 11.55 -8.91
CA CYS A 87 6.57 11.71 -10.28
C CYS A 87 7.09 13.13 -10.55
N ALA A 88 6.41 14.16 -10.04
CA ALA A 88 6.84 15.54 -10.18
C ALA A 88 8.18 15.80 -9.47
N VAL A 89 8.36 15.26 -8.26
CA VAL A 89 9.64 15.31 -7.54
C VAL A 89 10.73 14.56 -8.32
N TYR A 90 10.43 13.37 -8.84
CA TYR A 90 11.37 12.57 -9.64
C TYR A 90 11.88 13.34 -10.88
N ARG A 91 10.96 14.02 -11.59
CA ARG A 91 11.31 14.90 -12.72
C ARG A 91 12.10 16.12 -12.28
N THR A 92 11.68 16.75 -11.19
CA THR A 92 12.36 17.92 -10.61
C THR A 92 13.79 17.58 -10.20
N LEU A 93 14.03 16.41 -9.62
CA LEU A 93 15.39 15.94 -9.31
C LEU A 93 16.23 15.64 -10.55
N GLY A 94 15.64 15.62 -11.75
CA GLY A 94 16.29 15.30 -13.01
C GLY A 94 16.53 13.80 -13.20
N PHE A 95 15.86 12.96 -12.40
CA PHE A 95 16.04 11.51 -12.47
C PHE A 95 15.44 10.91 -13.74
N GLU A 96 14.40 11.52 -14.32
CA GLU A 96 13.84 11.10 -15.61
C GLU A 96 14.90 11.15 -16.71
N SER A 97 15.64 12.25 -16.82
CA SER A 97 16.74 12.36 -17.78
C SER A 97 17.92 11.47 -17.40
N ALA A 98 18.32 11.44 -16.12
CA ALA A 98 19.45 10.62 -15.66
C ALA A 98 19.24 9.11 -15.87
N ALA A 99 17.99 8.64 -15.74
CA ALA A 99 17.57 7.28 -15.99
C ALA A 99 17.13 7.04 -17.45
N LYS A 100 17.35 8.00 -18.36
CA LYS A 100 17.01 7.90 -19.79
C LYS A 100 15.54 7.53 -20.04
N GLY A 101 14.62 8.04 -19.21
CA GLY A 101 13.19 7.75 -19.30
C GLY A 101 12.80 6.33 -18.90
N ASP A 102 13.64 5.61 -18.13
CA ASP A 102 13.31 4.27 -17.67
C ASP A 102 12.19 4.27 -16.62
N ASN A 103 10.95 4.08 -17.09
CA ASN A 103 9.78 3.99 -16.23
C ASN A 103 9.85 2.83 -15.23
N VAL A 104 10.51 1.71 -15.56
CA VAL A 104 10.65 0.59 -14.61
C VAL A 104 11.55 1.00 -13.44
N PHE A 105 12.62 1.76 -13.71
CA PHE A 105 13.45 2.31 -12.64
C PHE A 105 12.70 3.34 -11.80
N ARG A 106 11.97 4.27 -12.43
CA ARG A 106 11.11 5.23 -11.73
C ARG A 106 10.14 4.50 -10.80
N ASP A 107 9.40 3.53 -11.32
CA ASP A 107 8.34 2.86 -10.56
C ASP A 107 8.92 2.07 -9.38
N LEU A 108 10.09 1.43 -9.55
CA LEU A 108 10.82 0.80 -8.44
C LEU A 108 11.24 1.81 -7.36
N VAL A 109 11.72 2.99 -7.74
CA VAL A 109 12.13 4.01 -6.78
C VAL A 109 10.91 4.56 -6.03
N LEU A 110 9.85 4.91 -6.75
CA LEU A 110 8.65 5.51 -6.15
C LEU A 110 7.91 4.52 -5.26
N ALA A 111 7.76 3.26 -5.70
CA ALA A 111 7.18 2.21 -4.86
C ALA A 111 7.96 2.04 -3.55
N ARG A 112 9.29 2.12 -3.59
CA ARG A 112 10.12 2.01 -2.38
C ARG A 112 10.09 3.21 -1.46
N ILE A 113 9.66 4.37 -1.96
CA ILE A 113 9.37 5.56 -1.13
C ILE A 113 8.01 5.41 -0.45
N ILE A 114 7.01 4.89 -1.18
CA ILE A 114 5.66 4.63 -0.64
C ILE A 114 5.74 3.57 0.47
N GLU A 115 6.40 2.46 0.18
CA GLU A 115 6.62 1.38 1.14
C GLU A 115 8.01 0.76 0.92
N PRO A 116 8.88 0.69 1.95
CA PRO A 116 10.23 0.14 1.83
C PRO A 116 10.20 -1.40 1.76
N SER A 117 9.67 -1.93 0.66
CA SER A 117 9.44 -3.35 0.44
C SER A 117 10.55 -4.00 -0.40
N SER A 118 10.41 -5.32 -0.59
CA SER A 118 11.30 -6.09 -1.46
C SER A 118 10.98 -5.86 -2.93
N LYS A 119 11.95 -6.11 -3.83
CA LYS A 119 11.76 -5.96 -5.28
C LYS A 119 10.68 -6.89 -5.88
N ILE A 120 10.32 -7.99 -5.19
CA ILE A 120 9.20 -8.84 -5.60
C ILE A 120 7.85 -8.24 -5.15
N ASP A 121 7.84 -7.55 -4.02
CA ASP A 121 6.63 -6.98 -3.41
C ASP A 121 6.27 -5.59 -3.97
N VAL A 122 7.14 -4.98 -4.77
CA VAL A 122 6.85 -3.72 -5.49
C VAL A 122 5.60 -3.82 -6.36
N ALA A 123 5.32 -4.99 -6.96
CA ALA A 123 4.13 -5.14 -7.80
C ALA A 123 2.84 -4.89 -7.02
N ARG A 124 2.75 -5.35 -5.76
CA ARG A 124 1.62 -5.08 -4.87
C ARG A 124 1.48 -3.59 -4.59
N VAL A 125 2.58 -2.92 -4.24
CA VAL A 125 2.58 -1.48 -3.93
C VAL A 125 2.12 -0.64 -5.12
N LEU A 126 2.56 -0.97 -6.34
CA LEU A 126 2.13 -0.29 -7.56
C LEU A 126 0.64 -0.49 -7.84
N THR A 127 0.12 -1.72 -7.68
CA THR A 127 -1.31 -2.00 -7.82
C THR A 127 -2.15 -1.22 -6.81
N GLU A 128 -1.70 -1.08 -5.55
CA GLU A 128 -2.39 -0.31 -4.51
C GLU A 128 -2.52 1.19 -4.84
N VAL A 129 -1.56 1.75 -5.59
CA VAL A 129 -1.64 3.12 -6.13
C VAL A 129 -2.24 3.19 -7.55
N CYS A 130 -2.78 2.08 -8.05
CA CYS A 130 -3.34 1.90 -9.39
C CYS A 130 -2.37 2.19 -10.55
N VAL A 131 -1.11 1.82 -10.38
CA VAL A 131 -0.08 1.83 -11.42
C VAL A 131 0.16 0.39 -11.87
N GLU A 132 0.14 0.14 -13.18
CA GLU A 132 0.39 -1.18 -13.73
C GLU A 132 1.87 -1.58 -13.53
N PRO A 133 2.16 -2.67 -12.79
CA PRO A 133 3.53 -3.05 -12.52
C PRO A 133 4.18 -3.75 -13.71
N ALA A 134 5.46 -3.46 -13.94
CA ALA A 134 6.27 -4.29 -14.83
C ALA A 134 6.39 -5.72 -14.27
N SER A 135 6.40 -6.72 -15.16
CA SER A 135 6.57 -8.11 -14.74
C SER A 135 7.89 -8.31 -13.99
N TYR A 136 7.90 -9.25 -13.02
CA TYR A 136 9.10 -9.54 -12.24
C TYR A 136 10.30 -9.95 -13.13
N ALA A 137 10.05 -10.66 -14.23
CA ALA A 137 11.07 -11.01 -15.21
C ALA A 137 11.68 -9.76 -15.88
N THR A 138 10.86 -8.75 -16.21
CA THR A 138 11.33 -7.48 -16.76
C THR A 138 12.15 -6.70 -15.74
N VAL A 139 11.69 -6.62 -14.50
CA VAL A 139 12.44 -6.01 -13.39
C VAL A 139 13.82 -6.67 -13.25
N LYS A 140 13.86 -8.01 -13.13
CA LYS A 140 15.10 -8.78 -12.96
C LYS A 140 16.09 -8.56 -14.10
N ARG A 141 15.60 -8.48 -15.35
CA ARG A 141 16.43 -8.22 -16.53
C ARG A 141 17.06 -6.82 -16.52
N ARG A 142 16.37 -5.81 -15.97
CA ARG A 142 16.88 -4.43 -15.93
C ARG A 142 17.83 -4.16 -14.76
N LEU A 143 17.66 -4.83 -13.61
CA LEU A 143 18.46 -4.60 -12.39
C LEU A 143 19.98 -4.52 -12.61
N PRO A 144 20.63 -5.38 -13.43
CA PRO A 144 22.06 -5.28 -13.67
C PRO A 144 22.51 -3.94 -14.27
N SER A 145 21.68 -3.33 -15.13
CA SER A 145 22.00 -2.04 -15.75
C SER A 145 22.03 -0.89 -14.73
N TYR A 146 21.15 -0.93 -13.72
CA TYR A 146 21.06 0.08 -12.67
C TYR A 146 22.24 0.03 -11.69
N ALA A 147 22.89 -1.13 -11.57
CA ALA A 147 24.03 -1.33 -10.68
C ALA A 147 25.36 -0.75 -11.24
N THR A 148 25.38 -0.38 -12.52
CA THR A 148 26.59 0.13 -13.19
C THR A 148 27.09 1.44 -12.55
N PRO A 149 28.41 1.68 -12.51
CA PRO A 149 28.97 2.93 -12.01
C PRO A 149 28.39 4.16 -12.72
N GLN A 150 28.25 4.09 -14.05
CA GLN A 150 27.75 5.17 -14.88
C GLN A 150 26.29 5.54 -14.51
N TRP A 151 25.44 4.54 -14.28
CA TRP A 151 24.06 4.76 -13.83
C TRP A 151 24.02 5.45 -12.46
N ARG A 152 24.80 4.94 -11.50
CA ARG A 152 24.86 5.51 -10.15
C ARG A 152 25.43 6.93 -10.15
N GLN A 153 26.46 7.19 -10.96
CA GLN A 153 27.06 8.52 -11.10
C GLN A 153 26.10 9.53 -11.72
N ALA A 154 25.30 9.13 -12.73
CA ALA A 154 24.30 10.01 -13.33
C ALA A 154 23.24 10.47 -12.30
N LEU A 155 22.74 9.54 -11.48
CA LEU A 155 21.80 9.86 -10.40
C LEU A 155 22.46 10.71 -9.31
N ALA A 156 23.68 10.37 -8.89
CA ALA A 156 24.42 11.14 -7.90
C ALA A 156 24.67 12.58 -8.36
N ALA A 157 25.05 12.78 -9.63
CA ALA A 157 25.24 14.10 -10.21
C ALA A 157 23.93 14.90 -10.27
N ALA A 158 22.81 14.25 -10.58
CA ALA A 158 21.49 14.87 -10.56
C ALA A 158 21.09 15.33 -9.14
N SER A 159 21.30 14.47 -8.14
CA SER A 159 21.09 14.81 -6.73
C SER A 159 22.00 15.97 -6.27
N ALA A 160 23.29 15.92 -6.60
CA ALA A 160 24.27 16.92 -6.17
C ALA A 160 23.93 18.33 -6.68
N ARG A 161 23.46 18.44 -7.93
CA ARG A 161 22.99 19.72 -8.50
C ARG A 161 21.84 20.35 -7.71
N ARG A 162 20.97 19.52 -7.11
CA ARG A 162 19.81 19.99 -6.34
C ARG A 162 20.11 20.23 -4.87
N ALA A 163 21.06 19.47 -4.30
CA ALA A 163 21.46 19.59 -2.91
C ALA A 163 22.45 20.74 -2.65
N GLY A 164 22.91 21.46 -3.69
CA GLY A 164 23.85 22.58 -3.53
C GLY A 164 25.21 22.14 -2.98
N LEU A 165 25.65 20.92 -3.30
CA LEU A 165 26.89 20.37 -2.78
C LEU A 165 28.11 21.11 -3.37
N GLY A 166 29.01 21.55 -2.49
CA GLY A 166 30.31 22.13 -2.84
C GLY A 166 31.46 21.14 -2.62
N PRO A 167 32.71 21.54 -2.94
CA PRO A 167 33.89 20.67 -2.83
C PRO A 167 34.14 20.08 -1.43
N ALA A 168 33.59 20.71 -0.38
CA ALA A 168 33.73 20.31 1.02
C ALA A 168 32.43 19.78 1.65
N SER A 169 31.42 19.42 0.85
CA SER A 169 30.16 18.89 1.38
C SER A 169 30.30 17.44 1.85
N LEU A 170 30.04 17.21 3.14
CA LEU A 170 29.94 15.87 3.74
C LEU A 170 28.51 15.33 3.57
N VAL A 171 28.34 14.22 2.87
CA VAL A 171 27.05 13.52 2.74
C VAL A 171 27.06 12.31 3.66
N LEU A 172 26.37 12.42 4.79
CA LEU A 172 26.11 11.30 5.70
C LEU A 172 24.80 10.64 5.28
N PHE A 173 24.83 9.35 4.97
CA PHE A 173 23.62 8.55 4.77
C PHE A 173 23.67 7.32 5.66
N ASP A 174 22.59 7.08 6.39
CA ASP A 174 22.42 5.88 7.20
C ASP A 174 22.00 4.70 6.31
N VAL A 175 22.68 3.56 6.45
CA VAL A 175 22.44 2.33 5.66
C VAL A 175 21.66 1.31 6.47
N SER A 176 20.75 1.74 7.34
CA SER A 176 20.01 0.87 8.25
C SER A 176 18.89 0.04 7.60
N THR A 177 18.65 0.15 6.29
CA THR A 177 17.43 -0.41 5.63
C THR A 177 17.65 -1.53 4.60
N LEU A 178 18.68 -2.37 4.74
CA LEU A 178 18.81 -3.59 3.90
C LEU A 178 19.27 -4.86 4.66
N TYR A 179 18.94 -5.02 5.94
CA TYR A 179 19.08 -6.32 6.62
C TYR A 179 17.72 -6.90 7.02
N PHE A 180 17.06 -7.60 6.10
CA PHE A 180 15.98 -8.52 6.44
C PHE A 180 16.55 -9.94 6.52
N ARG A 181 17.03 -10.34 7.70
CA ARG A 181 17.25 -11.76 7.99
C ARG A 181 15.88 -12.40 8.23
N ASN A 182 15.33 -13.03 7.21
CA ASN A 182 14.27 -14.03 7.39
C ASN A 182 14.87 -15.24 8.11
N ARG A 183 14.99 -15.17 9.45
CA ARG A 183 14.99 -16.36 10.30
C ARG A 183 13.56 -16.56 10.77
N CYS A 184 12.77 -17.27 9.97
CA CYS A 184 11.70 -18.07 10.54
C CYS A 184 12.37 -19.28 11.20
N ARG A 185 12.10 -19.45 12.50
CA ARG A 185 12.23 -20.74 13.19
C ARG A 185 11.10 -21.65 12.76
#